data_AF-G5SCR2-F1
#
_entry.id   AF-G5SCR2-F1
#
_cell.length_a   1.000
_cell.length_b   1.000
_cell.length_c   1.000
_cell.angle_alpha   90.00
_cell.angle_beta   90.00
_cell.angle_gamma   90.00
#
_symmetry.space_group_name_H-M   'P 1'
#
loop_
_entity.id
_entity.type
_entity.pdbx_description
1 polymer ?
#
loop_
_entity_poly.entity_id
_entity_poly.type
_entity_poly.pdbx_seq_one_letter_code
_entity_poly.pdbx_strand_id
1 'polypeptide(L)' 'MVCWPWKGAIALKESRPQMTQFHIINNWLWLGAVPSLDEAATLVRTPAGFDQDGYKILCKPLMSGQYEIIELHTDCRQS' A
#
# COMPACT_ATOMS: atom_id res chain seq x y z
N MET A 1 14.46 12.18 5.77
CA MET A 1 14.03 11.12 4.86
C MET A 1 13.20 10.16 5.68
N VAL A 2 11.90 10.00 5.42
CA VAL A 2 11.07 9.05 6.18
C VAL A 2 11.32 7.67 5.57
N CYS A 3 11.95 6.78 6.32
CA CYS A 3 12.07 5.38 5.92
C CYS A 3 10.68 4.75 5.90
N TRP A 4 10.44 3.84 4.96
CA TRP A 4 9.21 3.06 4.91
C TRP A 4 8.99 2.33 6.25
N PRO A 5 7.93 2.65 7.02
CA PRO A 5 7.78 2.17 8.40
C PRO A 5 7.23 0.74 8.50
N TRP A 6 6.69 0.19 7.41
CA TRP A 6 6.07 -1.14 7.38
C TRP A 6 7.05 -2.22 6.93
N LYS A 7 6.81 -3.47 7.33
CA LYS A 7 7.67 -4.61 6.96
C LYS A 7 7.55 -5.05 5.50
N GLY A 8 6.51 -4.62 4.81
CA GLY A 8 6.21 -4.99 3.43
C GLY A 8 5.27 -3.99 2.78
N ALA A 9 4.56 -4.44 1.74
CA ALA A 9 3.54 -3.64 1.09
C ALA A 9 2.37 -3.36 2.05
N ILE A 10 1.70 -2.23 1.82
CA ILE A 10 0.45 -1.87 2.50
C ILE A 10 -0.65 -1.67 1.47
N ALA A 11 -1.89 -1.91 1.90
CA ALA A 11 -3.08 -1.50 1.21
C ALA A 11 -3.68 -0.29 1.95
N LEU A 12 -3.74 0.85 1.26
CA LEU A 12 -4.49 2.01 1.71
C LEU A 12 -5.93 1.86 1.23
N LYS A 13 -6.85 1.67 2.16
CA LYS A 13 -8.27 1.52 1.88
C LYS A 13 -8.92 2.89 1.75
N GLU A 14 -9.48 3.14 0.58
CA GLU A 14 -10.30 4.30 0.27
C GLU A 14 -11.75 3.86 0.12
N SER A 15 -12.56 4.14 1.14
CA SER A 15 -14.00 3.88 1.11
C SER A 15 -14.77 5.15 0.73
N ARG A 16 -15.44 5.11 -0.43
CA ARG A 16 -16.40 6.14 -0.86
C ARG A 16 -17.83 5.57 -0.86
N PRO A 17 -18.88 6.42 -0.84
CA PRO A 17 -20.27 5.96 -0.80
C PRO A 17 -20.65 5.02 -1.96
N GLN A 18 -19.95 5.12 -3.10
CA GLN A 18 -20.22 4.27 -4.26
C GLN A 18 -19.27 3.07 -4.41
N MET A 19 -18.07 3.10 -3.80
CA MET A 19 -17.05 2.08 -4.05
C MET A 19 -15.97 2.08 -2.96
N THR A 20 -15.42 0.90 -2.64
CA THR A 20 -14.19 0.76 -1.87
C THR A 20 -13.06 0.33 -2.79
N GLN A 21 -11.92 1.00 -2.71
CA GLN A 21 -10.68 0.62 -3.42
C GLN A 21 -9.52 0.52 -2.44
N PHE A 22 -8.58 -0.37 -2.76
CA PHE A 22 -7.36 -0.60 -1.99
C PHE A 22 -6.16 -0.21 -2.84
N HIS A 23 -5.48 0.86 -2.48
CA HIS A 23 -4.27 1.32 -3.15
C HIS A 23 -3.08 0.59 -2.56
N ILE A 24 -2.40 -0.21 -3.38
CA ILE A 24 -1.29 -1.04 -2.96
C ILE A 24 -0.01 -0.23 -3.12
N ILE A 25 0.72 -0.08 -2.01
CA ILE A 25 1.93 0.73 -1.95
C ILE A 25 3.02 -0.10 -1.30
N ASN A 26 4.20 -0.13 -1.91
CA ASN A 26 5.37 -0.79 -1.34
C ASN A 26 6.59 0.11 -1.48
N ASN A 27 7.29 0.40 -0.39
CA ASN A 27 8.49 1.25 -0.41
C ASN A 27 8.29 2.62 -1.11
N TRP A 28 7.17 3.29 -0.81
CA TRP A 28 6.73 4.55 -1.45
C TRP A 28 6.37 4.46 -2.94
N LEU A 29 6.47 3.28 -3.55
CA LEU A 29 5.99 3.02 -4.90
C LEU A 29 4.53 2.59 -4.87
N TRP A 30 3.70 3.31 -5.62
CA TRP A 30 2.32 2.89 -5.88
C TRP A 30 2.30 1.79 -6.94
N LEU A 31 1.85 0.59 -6.55
CA LEU A 31 1.80 -0.59 -7.41
C LEU A 31 0.48 -0.67 -8.19
N GLY A 32 -0.58 -0.04 -7.69
CA GLY A 32 -1.91 -0.04 -8.32
C GLY A 32 -3.05 0.10 -7.31
N ALA A 33 -4.28 0.06 -7.81
CA ALA A 33 -5.48 0.03 -6.98
C ALA A 33 -6.34 -1.19 -7.35
N VAL A 34 -6.81 -1.91 -6.34
CA VAL A 34 -7.61 -3.12 -6.50
C VAL A 34 -8.92 -3.01 -5.72
N PRO A 35 -10.01 -3.64 -6.18
CA PRO A 35 -11.28 -3.62 -5.45
C PRO A 35 -11.26 -4.52 -4.21
N SER A 36 -10.33 -5.48 -4.14
CA SER A 36 -10.24 -6.49 -3.08
C SER A 36 -8.79 -6.79 -2.70
N LEU A 37 -8.55 -7.14 -1.43
CA LEU A 37 -7.20 -7.50 -0.94
C LEU A 37 -6.64 -8.78 -1.59
N ASP A 38 -7.49 -9.67 -2.09
CA ASP A 38 -7.07 -10.89 -2.81
C ASP A 38 -6.25 -10.55 -4.06
N GLU A 39 -6.69 -9.54 -4.82
CA GLU A 39 -5.96 -9.06 -6.00
C GLU A 39 -4.69 -8.29 -5.62
N ALA A 40 -4.61 -7.74 -4.41
CA ALA A 40 -3.42 -7.02 -3.95
C ALA A 40 -2.18 -7.92 -3.95
N ALA A 41 -2.35 -9.20 -3.61
CA ALA A 41 -1.26 -10.17 -3.58
C ALA A 41 -0.57 -10.32 -4.96
N THR A 42 -1.29 -10.11 -6.06
CA THR A 42 -0.70 -10.15 -7.41
C THR A 42 0.24 -8.97 -7.65
N LEU A 43 -0.13 -7.78 -7.16
CA LEU A 43 0.67 -6.55 -7.31
C LEU A 43 1.93 -6.59 -6.45
N VAL A 44 1.85 -7.13 -5.23
CA VAL A 44 2.99 -7.22 -4.28
C VAL A 44 4.13 -8.09 -4.80
N ARG A 45 3.88 -8.99 -5.75
CA ARG A 45 4.93 -9.79 -6.41
C ARG A 45 5.88 -8.96 -7.28
N THR A 46 5.47 -7.75 -7.64
CA THR A 46 6.32 -6.82 -8.41
C THR A 46 7.44 -6.30 -7.51
N PRO A 47 8.73 -6.38 -7.94
CA PRO A 47 9.82 -5.83 -7.16
C PRO A 47 9.62 -4.33 -6.94
N ALA A 48 9.58 -3.92 -5.68
CA ALA A 48 9.34 -2.52 -5.34
C ALA A 48 10.63 -1.71 -5.48
N GLY A 49 10.63 -0.80 -6.46
CA GLY A 49 11.56 0.33 -6.49
C GLY A 49 11.17 1.40 -5.48
N PHE A 50 12.09 2.31 -5.16
CA PHE A 50 11.75 3.55 -4.45
C PHE A 50 11.27 4.59 -5.47
N ASP A 51 10.11 5.20 -5.22
CA ASP A 51 9.59 6.29 -6.04
C ASP A 51 9.51 7.60 -5.25
N GLN A 52 10.29 8.60 -5.66
CA GLN A 52 10.38 9.88 -4.95
C GLN A 52 9.09 10.71 -5.08
N ASP A 53 8.39 10.62 -6.21
CA ASP A 53 7.15 11.37 -6.42
C ASP A 53 5.98 10.71 -5.70
N GLY A 54 5.97 9.37 -5.63
CA GLY A 54 5.13 8.57 -4.76
C GLY A 54 5.26 8.98 -3.30
N TYR A 55 6.48 9.19 -2.79
CA TYR A 55 6.67 9.73 -1.45
C TYR A 55 5.96 11.07 -1.24
N LYS A 56 6.11 12.04 -2.16
CA LYS A 56 5.48 13.37 -2.01
C LYS A 56 3.95 13.30 -2.03
N ILE A 57 3.40 12.43 -2.87
CA ILE A 57 1.95 12.26 -3.03
C ILE A 57 1.36 11.50 -1.84
N LEU A 58 2.01 10.42 -1.40
CA LEU A 58 1.52 9.50 -0.38
C LEU A 58 1.83 9.96 1.04
N CYS A 59 2.87 10.78 1.25
CA CYS A 59 3.21 11.30 2.57
C CYS A 59 2.03 12.07 3.20
N LYS A 60 1.32 12.90 2.42
CA LYS A 60 0.12 13.60 2.95
C LYS A 60 -0.98 12.65 3.42
N PRO A 61 -1.56 11.77 2.59
CA PRO A 61 -2.67 10.90 3.00
C PRO A 61 -2.26 9.90 4.09
N LEU A 62 -1.03 9.36 4.03
CA LEU A 62 -0.53 8.43 5.05
C LEU A 62 -0.32 9.12 6.40
N MET A 63 0.25 10.33 6.42
CA MET A 63 0.50 11.08 7.66
C MET A 63 -0.77 11.72 8.22
N SER A 64 -1.76 11.99 7.37
CA SER A 64 -3.04 12.57 7.78
C SER A 64 -3.90 11.60 8.60
N GLY A 65 -3.65 10.29 8.52
CA GLY A 65 -4.41 9.26 9.25
C GLY A 65 -5.88 9.16 8.84
N GLN A 66 -6.25 9.75 7.71
CA GLN A 66 -7.63 9.76 7.20
C GLN A 66 -8.04 8.44 6.54
N TYR A 67 -7.06 7.61 6.19
CA TYR A 67 -7.26 6.38 5.46
C TYR A 67 -6.87 5.19 6.33
N GLU A 68 -7.63 4.11 6.20
CA GLU A 68 -7.31 2.85 6.87
C GLU A 68 -6.15 2.18 6.12
N ILE A 69 -5.06 1.92 6.84
CA ILE A 69 -3.87 1.26 6.30
C ILE A 69 -3.87 -0.18 6.78
N ILE A 70 -3.76 -1.11 5.84
CA ILE A 70 -3.72 -2.55 6.09
C ILE A 70 -2.36 -3.06 5.64
N GLU A 71 -1.57 -3.62 6.56
CA GLU A 71 -0.29 -4.24 6.22
C GLU A 71 -0.54 -5.55 5.48
N LEU A 72 0.00 -5.66 4.26
CA LEU A 72 0.00 -6.91 3.50
C LEU A 72 1.21 -7.71 3.97
N HIS A 73 1.09 -8.35 5.13
CA HIS A 73 2.08 -9.31 5.56
C HIS A 73 2.00 -10.52 4.63
N THR A 74 3.00 -10.68 3.76
CA THR A 74 3.33 -12.02 3.28
C THR A 74 3.88 -12.75 4.50
N ASP A 75 3.02 -13.46 5.23
CA ASP A 75 3.48 -14.33 6.29
C ASP A 75 4.33 -15.44 5.64
N CYS A 76 5.64 -15.20 5.55
CA CYS A 76 6.60 -16.25 5.29
C CYS A 76 6.87 -16.95 6.62
N ARG A 77 5.84 -17.63 7.14
CA ARG A 77 5.99 -18.74 8.08
C ARG A 77 4.78 -19.65 7.83
N GLN A 78 4.95 -20.72 7.08
CA GLN A 78 5.45 -21.94 7.69
C GLN A 78 6.05 -22.85 6.60
N SER A 79 7.35 -23.13 6.70
CA SER A 79 7.96 -24.47 6.71
C SER A 79 9.44 -24.34 7.00
#